data_AF-A0A945W412-F1
#
_entry.id   AF-A0A945W412-F1
#
_cell.length_a   1.000
_cell.length_b   1.000
_cell.length_c   1.000
_cell.angle_alpha   90.00
_cell.angle_beta   90.00
_cell.angle_gamma   90.00
#
_symmetry.space_group_name_H-M   'P 1'
#
loop_
_entity.id
_entity.type
_entity.pdbx_description
1 polymer ?
#
loop_
_entity_poly.entity_id
_entity_poly.type
_entity_poly.pdbx_seq_one_letter_code
_entity_poly.pdbx_strand_id
1 'polypeptide(L)'
;MDIIRKVSVIFIFVALLSFVGISADAEHNAKININTANIEELVSLQGIGEKKAESIVEHREKIGSFATIDDLKTVKGVGDKIFNKIKHLIVVE
;
A
#
# COMPACT_ATOMS: atom_id res chain seq x y z
N MET A 1 -36.12 47.36 -0.79
CA MET A 1 -34.72 47.01 -0.56
C MET A 1 -34.55 46.13 0.68
N ASP A 2 -35.57 45.43 1.20
CA ASP A 2 -35.48 44.82 2.56
C ASP A 2 -36.17 43.45 2.79
N ILE A 3 -36.69 42.77 1.77
CA ILE A 3 -37.21 41.38 1.89
C ILE A 3 -36.27 40.36 1.23
N ILE A 4 -35.71 40.69 0.06
CA ILE A 4 -34.85 39.78 -0.73
C ILE A 4 -33.50 39.52 -0.03
N ARG A 5 -33.01 40.46 0.79
CA ARG A 5 -31.76 40.30 1.57
C ARG A 5 -31.89 39.39 2.80
N LYS A 6 -33.09 39.19 3.37
CA LYS A 6 -33.29 38.32 4.55
C LYS A 6 -33.53 36.85 4.19
N VAL A 7 -34.10 36.58 3.02
CA VAL A 7 -34.26 35.20 2.50
C VAL A 7 -32.92 34.63 2.00
N SER A 8 -31.96 35.47 1.58
CA SER A 8 -30.56 35.06 1.30
C SER A 8 -29.75 34.68 2.55
N VAL A 9 -30.16 35.06 3.77
CA VAL A 9 -29.38 34.81 5.00
C VAL A 9 -29.94 33.63 5.80
N ILE A 10 -31.22 33.28 5.63
CA ILE A 10 -31.86 32.13 6.32
C ILE A 10 -31.59 30.79 5.61
N PHE A 11 -31.31 30.78 4.30
CA PHE A 11 -30.95 29.54 3.57
C PHE A 11 -29.44 29.22 3.56
N ILE A 12 -28.59 30.11 4.09
CA ILE A 12 -27.13 29.90 4.15
C ILE A 12 -26.68 29.35 5.51
N PHE A 13 -27.57 29.28 6.52
CA PHE A 13 -27.18 29.01 7.92
C PHE A 13 -27.58 27.64 8.50
N VAL A 14 -28.08 26.67 7.70
CA VAL A 14 -28.52 25.34 8.19
C VAL A 14 -27.86 24.14 7.48
N ALA A 15 -26.93 24.33 6.54
CA ALA A 15 -26.28 23.21 5.85
C ALA A 15 -24.78 23.09 6.19
N LEU A 16 -24.43 23.18 7.47
CA LEU A 16 -23.07 22.93 7.98
C LEU A 16 -22.86 21.50 8.55
N LEU A 17 -23.78 20.55 8.36
CA LEU A 17 -23.64 19.21 8.97
C LEU A 17 -23.92 18.06 7.99
N SER A 18 -23.28 18.10 6.84
CA SER A 18 -22.95 16.87 6.11
C SER A 18 -21.48 16.98 5.77
N PHE A 19 -20.68 16.83 6.82
CA PHE A 19 -19.27 16.53 6.80
C PHE A 19 -18.98 15.68 5.55
N VAL A 20 -18.44 16.31 4.52
CA VAL A 20 -17.76 15.59 3.46
C VAL A 20 -16.65 14.87 4.20
N GLY A 21 -16.88 13.59 4.47
CA GLY A 21 -15.89 12.67 4.97
C GLY A 21 -14.85 12.49 3.88
N ILE A 22 -14.00 13.49 3.69
CA ILE A 22 -12.62 13.23 3.34
C ILE A 22 -12.06 12.55 4.58
N SER A 23 -12.32 11.25 4.69
CA SER A 23 -11.43 10.35 5.39
C SER A 23 -10.11 10.55 4.67
N ALA A 24 -9.22 11.34 5.25
CA ALA A 24 -7.84 11.40 4.81
C ALA A 24 -7.41 9.94 4.66
N ASP A 25 -7.05 9.55 3.43
CA ASP A 25 -6.52 8.24 3.12
C ASP A 25 -5.32 8.01 4.04
N ALA A 26 -5.58 7.40 5.20
CA ALA A 26 -4.61 6.57 5.87
C ALA A 26 -4.48 5.38 4.92
N GLU A 27 -3.70 5.60 3.86
CA GLU A 27 -3.25 4.60 2.90
C GLU A 27 -2.36 3.64 3.69
N HIS A 28 -3.00 2.83 4.52
CA HIS A 28 -2.40 1.67 5.13
C HIS A 28 -2.41 0.62 4.02
N ASN A 29 -1.60 0.85 2.98
CA ASN A 29 -1.22 -0.20 2.05
C ASN A 29 -0.66 -1.31 2.93
N ALA A 30 -1.47 -2.34 3.16
CA ALA A 30 -1.12 -3.44 4.02
C ALA A 30 0.19 -4.00 3.48
N LYS A 31 1.21 -4.03 4.33
CA LYS A 31 2.52 -4.53 3.91
C LYS A 31 2.38 -5.98 3.48
N ILE A 32 3.09 -6.32 2.42
CA ILE A 32 3.09 -7.66 1.85
C ILE A 32 4.04 -8.52 2.67
N ASN A 33 3.51 -9.59 3.27
CA ASN A 33 4.32 -10.56 3.99
C ASN A 33 5.05 -11.47 2.98
N ILE A 34 6.37 -11.36 2.91
CA ILE A 34 7.18 -12.11 1.92
C ILE A 34 7.20 -13.63 2.14
N ASN A 35 6.80 -14.11 3.31
CA ASN A 35 6.73 -15.54 3.63
C ASN A 35 5.42 -16.17 3.18
N THR A 36 4.34 -15.40 3.07
CA THR A 36 2.99 -15.92 2.80
C THR A 36 2.37 -15.39 1.52
N ALA A 37 2.86 -14.26 1.01
CA ALA A 37 2.33 -13.63 -0.19
C ALA A 37 2.38 -14.57 -1.40
N ASN A 38 1.31 -14.56 -2.19
CA ASN A 38 1.24 -15.27 -3.46
C ASN A 38 1.96 -14.50 -4.58
N ILE A 39 2.03 -15.09 -5.78
CA ILE A 39 2.71 -14.49 -6.94
C ILE A 39 2.10 -13.15 -7.32
N GLU A 40 0.77 -13.03 -7.34
CA GLU A 40 0.07 -11.81 -7.75
C GLU A 40 0.34 -10.65 -6.78
N GLU A 41 0.31 -10.94 -5.48
CA GLU A 41 0.67 -9.99 -4.42
C GLU A 41 2.12 -9.53 -4.57
N LEU A 42 3.06 -10.45 -4.80
CA LEU A 42 4.46 -10.09 -5.02
C LEU A 42 4.67 -9.26 -6.30
N VAL A 43 3.94 -9.55 -7.37
CA VAL A 43 3.99 -8.79 -8.64
C VAL A 43 3.45 -7.37 -8.49
N SER A 44 2.60 -7.10 -7.49
CA SER A 44 2.15 -5.73 -7.20
C SER A 44 3.30 -4.81 -6.73
N LEU A 45 4.42 -5.38 -6.26
CA LEU A 45 5.56 -4.61 -5.79
C LEU A 45 6.34 -3.99 -6.95
N GLN A 46 6.67 -2.70 -6.82
CA GLN A 46 7.37 -1.98 -7.88
C GLN A 46 8.70 -2.65 -8.27
N GLY A 47 8.78 -3.13 -9.51
CA GLY A 47 9.99 -3.75 -10.06
C GLY A 47 10.10 -5.26 -9.80
N ILE A 48 9.07 -5.88 -9.22
CA ILE A 48 8.85 -7.32 -9.18
C ILE A 48 7.88 -7.68 -10.31
N GLY A 49 8.31 -8.56 -11.20
CA GLY A 49 7.44 -9.19 -12.20
C GLY A 49 7.42 -10.69 -11.96
N GLU A 50 6.62 -11.43 -12.72
CA GLU A 50 6.36 -12.87 -12.52
C GLU A 50 7.62 -13.68 -12.21
N LYS A 51 8.66 -13.60 -13.05
CA LYS A 51 9.93 -14.34 -12.84
C LYS A 51 10.62 -14.06 -11.50
N LYS A 52 10.51 -12.83 -11.00
CA LYS A 52 11.10 -12.46 -9.69
C LYS A 52 10.21 -12.92 -8.55
N ALA A 53 8.89 -12.81 -8.70
CA ALA A 53 7.94 -13.35 -7.73
C ALA A 53 8.12 -14.87 -7.58
N GLU A 54 8.24 -15.60 -8.70
CA GLU A 54 8.58 -17.03 -8.73
C GLU A 54 9.90 -17.30 -8.01
N SER A 55 10.94 -16.49 -8.27
CA SER A 55 12.23 -16.64 -7.60
C SER A 55 12.12 -16.44 -6.07
N ILE A 56 11.25 -15.55 -5.60
CA ILE A 56 11.00 -15.32 -4.16
C ILE A 56 10.32 -16.55 -3.55
N VAL A 57 9.29 -17.10 -4.22
CA VAL A 57 8.57 -18.30 -3.77
C VAL A 57 9.49 -19.51 -3.74
N GLU A 58 10.22 -19.77 -4.83
CA GLU A 58 11.19 -20.87 -4.90
C GLU A 58 12.25 -20.75 -3.80
N HIS A 59 12.72 -19.52 -3.53
CA HIS A 59 13.72 -19.29 -2.50
C HIS A 59 13.19 -19.71 -1.11
N ARG A 60 12.01 -19.22 -0.71
CA ARG A 60 11.43 -19.60 0.60
C ARG A 60 11.03 -21.07 0.69
N GLU A 61 10.70 -21.72 -0.43
CA GLU A 61 10.47 -23.16 -0.47
C GLU A 61 11.77 -23.97 -0.28
N LYS A 62 12.90 -23.45 -0.78
CA LYS A 62 14.19 -24.13 -0.73
C LYS A 62 14.92 -23.96 0.60
N ILE A 63 14.93 -22.75 1.15
CA ILE A 63 15.70 -22.42 2.36
C ILE A 63 14.82 -22.32 3.61
N GLY A 64 13.49 -22.30 3.44
CA GLY A 64 12.54 -21.95 4.49
C GLY A 64 12.19 -20.46 4.50
N SER A 65 11.42 -20.04 5.49
CA SER A 65 10.97 -18.65 5.63
C SER A 65 12.14 -17.66 5.74
N PHE A 66 11.96 -16.48 5.15
CA PHE A 66 12.83 -15.33 5.37
C PHE A 66 12.75 -14.90 6.84
N ALA A 67 13.90 -14.67 7.47
CA ALA A 67 13.98 -14.21 8.86
C ALA A 67 13.89 -12.68 8.95
N THR A 68 14.39 -11.98 7.91
CA THR A 68 14.34 -10.53 7.80
C THR A 68 13.95 -10.10 6.39
N ILE A 69 13.45 -8.88 6.23
CA ILE A 69 13.17 -8.33 4.90
C ILE A 69 14.45 -8.20 4.05
N ASP A 70 15.62 -8.02 4.67
CA ASP A 70 16.90 -7.90 3.97
C ASP A 70 17.33 -9.20 3.29
N ASP A 71 16.87 -10.35 3.78
CA ASP A 71 17.15 -11.67 3.18
C ASP A 71 16.61 -11.76 1.75
N LEU A 72 15.62 -10.93 1.40
CA LEU A 72 15.08 -10.82 0.05
C LEU A 72 16.18 -10.42 -0.98
N LYS A 73 17.27 -9.78 -0.54
CA LYS A 73 18.42 -9.44 -1.41
C LYS A 73 19.19 -10.66 -1.91
N THR A 74 19.03 -11.81 -1.25
CA THR A 74 19.66 -13.06 -1.66
C THR A 74 18.91 -13.75 -2.80
N VAL A 75 17.68 -13.30 -3.09
CA VAL A 75 16.86 -13.81 -4.19
C VAL A 75 17.41 -13.32 -5.53
N LYS A 76 17.57 -14.24 -6.48
CA LYS A 76 18.07 -13.92 -7.82
C LYS A 76 17.20 -12.84 -8.47
N GLY A 77 17.84 -11.74 -8.87
CA GLY A 77 17.15 -10.62 -9.53
C GLY A 77 16.49 -9.62 -8.58
N VAL A 78 16.63 -9.77 -7.27
CA VAL A 78 16.25 -8.77 -6.26
C VAL A 78 17.52 -8.22 -5.61
N GLY A 79 18.18 -7.28 -6.28
CA GLY A 79 19.33 -6.55 -5.71
C GLY A 79 18.90 -5.30 -4.93
N ASP A 80 19.88 -4.57 -4.37
CA ASP A 80 19.64 -3.35 -3.57
C ASP A 80 18.75 -2.32 -4.26
N LYS A 81 18.87 -2.17 -5.58
CA LYS A 81 18.06 -1.23 -6.35
C LYS A 81 16.55 -1.54 -6.28
N ILE A 82 16.18 -2.82 -6.35
CA ILE A 82 14.79 -3.25 -6.25
C ILE A 82 14.36 -3.24 -4.80
N PHE A 83 15.17 -3.82 -3.91
CA PHE A 83 14.89 -3.83 -2.48
C PHE A 83 14.58 -2.44 -1.92
N ASN A 84 15.38 -1.42 -2.25
CA ASN A 84 15.15 -0.06 -1.77
C ASN A 84 13.81 0.54 -2.21
N LYS A 85 13.25 0.09 -3.33
CA LYS A 85 11.93 0.51 -3.83
C LYS A 85 10.79 -0.15 -3.09
N ILE A 86 10.98 -1.34 -2.53
CA ILE A 86 9.89 -2.16 -1.99
C ILE A 86 10.00 -2.40 -0.48
N LYS A 87 11.15 -2.11 0.16
CA LYS A 87 11.39 -2.39 1.59
C LYS A 87 10.39 -1.77 2.56
N HIS A 88 9.72 -0.69 2.15
CA HIS A 88 8.68 -0.03 2.96
C HIS A 88 7.29 -0.64 2.77
N LEU A 89 7.11 -1.48 1.75
CA LEU A 89 5.87 -2.16 1.37
C LEU A 89 5.83 -3.62 1.81
N ILE A 90 6.90 -4.13 2.42
CA ILE A 90 7.03 -5.54 2.79
C ILE A 90 7.28 -5.73 4.29
N VAL A 91 6.96 -6.92 4.79
CA VAL A 91 7.14 -7.34 6.17
C VAL A 91 7.48 -8.83 6.25
N VAL A 92 8.02 -9.26 7.39
CA VAL A 92 8.17 -10.66 7.79
C VAL A 92 7.34 -10.84 9.06
N GLU A 93 6.41 -11.80 9.04
CA GLU A 93 5.60 -12.24 10.20
C GLU A 93 5.60 -13.77 10.30
#